data_AF-A0AAN8LS01-F1
#
_entry.id   AF-A0AAN8LS01-F1
#
_cell.length_a   1.000
_cell.length_b   1.000
_cell.length_c   1.000
_cell.angle_alpha   90.00
_cell.angle_beta   90.00
_cell.angle_gamma   90.00
#
_symmetry.space_group_name_H-M   'P 1'
#
loop_
_entity.id
_entity.type
_entity.pdbx_description
1 polymer ?
#
loop_
_entity_poly.entity_id
_entity_poly.type
_entity_poly.pdbx_seq_one_letter_code
_entity_poly.pdbx_strand_id
1 'polypeptide(L)'
;MRIETKMASTEYYPKSTMEAPCEEELRPVPRERAILESFFTQLGMFSFDRAKDYVEKEKDNSKSAGAIWAALLVAFAHLAAAEKAYHNMTFLGQKLGGQSFFSRKDSIRTIYTSLFNALRKVVTMGRHAQPGSAPYLEELLSHLSEQLCHFTQARMEMADLYEKMHALGSQKNINSEELVTTLDAVLQKYSSRFHHPILGRLEGSFQTEVDVVTQLLRCQAQVSEWHFLPALLSLHGASSKLTAWGQLFQRQRETRKHLFGGQSQKAVQPPHLYLWLAAPPGGAPG
;
A
#
# COMPACT_ATOMS: atom_id res chain seq x y z
N MET A 1 69.52 -30.34 -47.44
CA MET A 1 70.12 -30.00 -46.12
C MET A 1 69.04 -29.27 -45.32
N ARG A 2 68.69 -29.77 -44.12
CA ARG A 2 67.58 -29.34 -43.20
C ARG A 2 66.17 -29.53 -43.77
N ILE A 3 65.32 -30.47 -43.32
CA ILE A 3 64.70 -30.68 -41.99
C ILE A 3 64.18 -29.38 -41.37
N GLU A 4 62.86 -29.21 -41.43
CA GLU A 4 62.09 -28.81 -40.24
C GLU A 4 60.63 -29.28 -40.32
N THR A 5 60.11 -29.52 -39.13
CA THR A 5 59.04 -30.46 -38.76
C THR A 5 57.74 -29.72 -38.46
N LYS A 6 56.64 -30.49 -38.39
CA LYS A 6 55.36 -30.27 -37.68
C LYS A 6 54.24 -29.60 -38.50
N MET A 7 53.15 -30.33 -38.81
CA MET A 7 52.06 -30.75 -37.91
C MET A 7 51.38 -29.59 -37.20
N ALA A 8 50.15 -29.27 -37.61
CA ALA A 8 48.96 -29.40 -36.77
C ALA A 8 47.73 -28.93 -37.57
N SER A 9 46.78 -29.83 -37.75
CA SER A 9 45.42 -29.52 -38.19
C SER A 9 44.76 -28.66 -37.10
N THR A 10 44.36 -27.44 -37.44
CA THR A 10 43.58 -26.61 -36.52
C THR A 10 42.11 -26.86 -36.76
N GLU A 11 41.51 -27.61 -35.84
CA GLU A 11 40.06 -27.79 -35.70
C GLU A 11 39.36 -26.43 -35.58
N TYR A 12 38.31 -26.26 -36.35
CA TYR A 12 37.46 -25.08 -36.36
C TYR A 12 36.44 -25.18 -35.21
N TYR A 13 36.80 -24.70 -34.03
CA TYR A 13 35.83 -24.49 -32.95
C TYR A 13 35.01 -23.22 -33.23
N PRO A 14 33.67 -23.26 -33.26
CA PRO A 14 32.88 -22.05 -33.29
C PRO A 14 33.05 -21.30 -31.97
N LYS A 15 33.41 -20.02 -32.05
CA LYS A 15 33.45 -19.10 -30.90
C LYS A 15 32.09 -19.12 -30.21
N SER A 16 32.04 -19.65 -28.99
CA SER A 16 30.96 -19.42 -28.05
C SER A 16 30.86 -17.92 -27.82
N THR A 17 29.83 -17.30 -28.38
CA THR A 17 29.42 -15.94 -28.03
C THR A 17 29.03 -15.98 -26.55
N MET A 18 29.94 -15.54 -25.67
CA MET A 18 29.52 -15.12 -24.34
C MET A 18 28.56 -13.95 -24.59
N GLU A 19 27.27 -14.20 -24.38
CA GLU A 19 26.28 -13.15 -24.24
C GLU A 19 26.81 -12.19 -23.16
N ALA A 20 27.17 -10.98 -23.59
CA ALA A 20 27.43 -9.89 -22.68
C ALA A 20 26.14 -9.70 -21.85
N PRO A 21 26.22 -9.58 -20.51
CA PRO A 21 25.06 -9.20 -19.73
C PRO A 21 24.50 -7.91 -20.31
N CYS A 22 23.19 -7.91 -20.56
CA CYS A 22 22.46 -6.79 -21.13
C CYS A 22 22.87 -5.49 -20.41
N GLU A 23 23.49 -4.54 -21.11
CA GLU A 23 23.98 -3.25 -20.56
C GLU A 23 22.87 -2.35 -19.97
N GLU A 24 21.64 -2.83 -19.91
CA GLU A 24 20.50 -2.16 -19.27
C GLU A 24 20.58 -2.21 -17.73
N GLU A 25 21.39 -3.10 -17.15
CA GLU A 25 21.47 -3.36 -15.70
C GLU A 25 22.33 -2.36 -14.90
N LEU A 26 23.02 -1.41 -15.54
CA LEU A 26 23.99 -0.50 -14.89
C LEU A 26 23.67 0.99 -15.02
N ARG A 27 22.49 1.38 -15.55
CA ARG A 27 22.10 2.80 -15.53
C ARG A 27 21.69 3.19 -14.10
N PRO A 28 22.30 4.23 -13.50
CA PRO A 28 21.89 4.70 -12.19
C PRO A 28 20.41 5.05 -12.22
N VAL A 29 19.64 4.51 -11.26
CA VAL A 29 18.21 4.78 -11.12
C VAL A 29 18.03 6.30 -11.07
N PRO A 30 17.22 6.90 -11.95
CA PRO A 30 16.94 8.33 -11.91
C PRO A 30 16.51 8.74 -10.49
N ARG A 31 17.04 9.86 -9.99
CA ARG A 31 16.83 10.30 -8.61
C ARG A 31 15.35 10.30 -8.23
N GLU A 32 14.50 10.75 -9.14
CA GLU A 32 13.05 10.80 -8.99
C GLU A 32 12.47 9.41 -8.76
N ARG A 33 12.88 8.42 -9.55
CA ARG A 33 12.44 7.02 -9.38
C ARG A 33 12.86 6.44 -8.03
N ALA A 34 14.09 6.71 -7.58
CA ALA A 34 14.55 6.28 -6.26
C ALA A 34 13.73 6.92 -5.12
N ILE A 35 13.32 8.18 -5.27
CA ILE A 35 12.42 8.86 -4.32
C ILE A 35 11.04 8.20 -4.29
N LEU A 36 10.47 7.90 -5.47
CA LEU A 36 9.18 7.22 -5.57
C LEU A 36 9.23 5.85 -4.87
N GLU A 37 10.22 5.01 -5.21
CA GLU A 37 10.38 3.67 -4.63
C GLU A 37 10.60 3.72 -3.11
N SER A 38 11.40 4.69 -2.63
CA SER A 38 11.64 4.90 -1.20
C SER A 38 10.37 5.32 -0.46
N PHE A 39 9.56 6.20 -1.05
CA PHE A 39 8.28 6.63 -0.46
C PHE A 39 7.30 5.45 -0.32
N PHE A 40 7.06 4.70 -1.40
CA PHE A 40 6.12 3.57 -1.36
C PHE A 40 6.61 2.40 -0.50
N THR A 41 7.93 2.23 -0.38
CA THR A 41 8.52 1.28 0.58
C THR A 41 8.16 1.66 2.01
N GLN A 42 8.33 2.94 2.39
CA GLN A 42 7.96 3.41 3.73
C GLN A 42 6.44 3.32 3.97
N LEU A 43 5.64 3.59 2.95
CA LEU A 43 4.18 3.49 3.01
C LEU A 43 3.72 2.03 3.24
N GLY A 44 4.32 1.07 2.51
CA GLY A 44 4.06 -0.36 2.70
C GLY A 44 4.57 -0.92 4.03
N MET A 45 5.50 -0.23 4.70
CA MET A 45 5.95 -0.54 6.06
C MET A 45 5.15 0.22 7.13
N PHE A 46 4.00 0.81 6.79
CA PHE A 46 3.13 1.57 7.70
C PHE A 46 3.86 2.72 8.42
N SER A 47 4.97 3.20 7.84
CA SER A 47 5.81 4.26 8.40
C SER A 47 5.38 5.63 7.89
N PHE A 48 4.09 5.94 8.07
CA PHE A 48 3.43 7.10 7.45
C PHE A 48 4.07 8.45 7.79
N ASP A 49 4.41 8.68 9.06
CA ASP A 49 5.05 9.93 9.47
C ASP A 49 6.43 10.10 8.78
N ARG A 50 7.22 9.02 8.72
CA ARG A 50 8.51 9.01 8.04
C ARG A 50 8.35 9.25 6.53
N ALA A 51 7.37 8.61 5.91
CA ALA A 51 7.09 8.75 4.48
C ALA A 51 6.71 10.20 4.15
N LYS A 52 5.90 10.83 5.00
CA LYS A 52 5.51 12.23 4.88
C LYS A 52 6.72 13.16 5.02
N ASP A 53 7.47 13.03 6.12
CA ASP A 53 8.65 13.86 6.39
C ASP A 53 9.70 13.74 5.26
N TYR A 54 9.83 12.53 4.70
CA TYR A 54 10.73 12.24 3.59
C TYR A 54 10.38 13.04 2.33
N VAL A 55 9.11 13.02 1.89
CA VAL A 55 8.70 13.74 0.67
C VAL A 55 8.62 15.26 0.86
N GLU A 56 8.33 15.73 2.08
CA GLU A 56 8.41 17.16 2.42
C GLU A 56 9.85 17.67 2.32
N LYS A 57 10.82 16.90 2.83
CA LYS A 57 12.26 17.21 2.68
C LYS A 57 12.70 17.19 1.22
N GLU A 58 12.29 16.19 0.44
CA GLU A 58 12.64 16.12 -0.98
C GLU A 58 12.02 17.26 -1.80
N LYS A 59 10.83 17.73 -1.43
CA LYS A 59 10.20 18.90 -2.05
C LYS A 59 11.02 20.17 -1.81
N ASP A 60 11.48 20.39 -0.58
CA ASP A 60 12.30 21.56 -0.25
C ASP A 60 13.67 21.55 -0.96
N ASN A 61 14.22 20.36 -1.21
CA ASN A 61 15.47 20.15 -1.93
C ASN A 61 15.32 20.24 -3.47
N SER A 62 14.11 20.12 -4.00
CA SER A 62 13.85 19.94 -5.44
C SER A 62 13.14 21.15 -6.07
N LYS A 63 13.47 22.37 -5.63
CA LYS A 63 12.83 23.63 -6.08
C LYS A 63 12.88 23.86 -7.60
N SER A 64 13.79 23.20 -8.32
CA SER A 64 13.95 23.28 -9.78
C SER A 64 13.39 22.09 -10.57
N ALA A 65 12.83 21.06 -9.92
CA ALA A 65 12.46 19.78 -10.55
C ALA A 65 11.10 19.80 -11.31
N GLY A 66 10.56 20.98 -11.60
CA GLY A 66 9.32 21.15 -12.36
C GLY A 66 8.04 21.14 -11.51
N ALA A 67 6.99 21.79 -12.03
CA ALA A 67 5.74 22.02 -11.30
C ALA A 67 4.95 20.73 -11.02
N ILE A 68 4.97 19.76 -11.95
CA ILE A 68 4.28 18.48 -11.80
C ILE A 68 4.90 17.62 -10.69
N TRP A 69 6.24 17.61 -10.59
CA TRP A 69 6.96 16.92 -9.53
C TRP A 69 6.65 17.51 -8.16
N ALA A 70 6.70 18.84 -8.04
CA ALA A 70 6.36 19.52 -6.79
C ALA A 70 4.91 19.26 -6.35
N ALA A 71 3.96 19.27 -7.30
CA ALA A 71 2.56 18.96 -7.04
C ALA A 71 2.37 17.49 -6.60
N LEU A 72 3.11 16.56 -7.19
CA LEU A 72 3.08 15.16 -6.80
C LEU A 72 3.62 14.94 -5.38
N LEU A 73 4.75 15.56 -5.01
CA LEU A 73 5.30 15.41 -3.66
C LEU A 73 4.35 15.95 -2.59
N VAL A 74 3.61 17.03 -2.89
CA VAL A 74 2.51 17.51 -2.01
C VAL A 74 1.39 16.48 -1.90
N ALA A 75 0.97 15.87 -3.01
CA ALA A 75 -0.03 14.80 -2.99
C ALA A 75 0.45 13.57 -2.20
N PHE A 76 1.75 13.25 -2.24
CA PHE A 76 2.33 12.13 -1.49
C PHE A 76 2.37 12.38 0.02
N ALA A 77 2.72 13.60 0.44
CA ALA A 77 2.63 13.98 1.85
C ALA A 77 1.18 13.83 2.36
N HIS A 78 0.22 14.20 1.52
CA HIS A 78 -1.20 14.04 1.82
C HIS A 78 -1.64 12.56 1.82
N LEU A 79 -1.16 11.74 0.89
CA LEU A 79 -1.41 10.29 0.86
C LEU A 79 -0.91 9.61 2.12
N ALA A 80 0.29 9.94 2.60
CA ALA A 80 0.82 9.40 3.85
C ALA A 80 -0.06 9.76 5.05
N ALA A 81 -0.54 11.00 5.12
CA ALA A 81 -1.48 11.43 6.16
C ALA A 81 -2.84 10.71 6.06
N ALA A 82 -3.36 10.53 4.85
CA ALA A 82 -4.62 9.84 4.58
C ALA A 82 -4.56 8.36 4.98
N GLU A 83 -3.51 7.64 4.56
CA GLU A 83 -3.31 6.24 4.95
C GLU A 83 -3.13 6.09 6.47
N LYS A 84 -2.44 7.02 7.14
CA LYS A 84 -2.34 7.01 8.61
C LYS A 84 -3.71 7.16 9.26
N ALA A 85 -4.54 8.09 8.78
CA ALA A 85 -5.88 8.29 9.30
C ALA A 85 -6.75 7.04 9.07
N TYR A 86 -6.65 6.45 7.87
CA TYR A 86 -7.36 5.23 7.49
C TYR A 86 -7.05 4.05 8.43
N HIS A 87 -5.78 3.72 8.63
CA HIS A 87 -5.43 2.56 9.46
C HIS A 87 -5.75 2.78 10.95
N ASN A 88 -5.85 4.04 11.38
CA ASN A 88 -6.21 4.38 12.75
C ASN A 88 -7.71 4.62 12.96
N MET A 89 -8.54 4.62 11.90
CA MET A 89 -10.01 4.85 11.90
C MET A 89 -10.59 4.97 13.31
N THR A 90 -10.62 6.19 13.83
CA THR A 90 -10.77 6.41 15.28
C THR A 90 -12.10 5.92 15.84
N PHE A 91 -13.11 5.70 15.00
CA PHE A 91 -14.37 5.08 15.38
C PHE A 91 -14.21 3.60 15.77
N LEU A 92 -13.28 2.85 15.16
CA LEU A 92 -13.00 1.45 15.49
C LEU A 92 -12.29 1.30 16.84
N GLY A 93 -11.57 2.33 17.29
CA GLY A 93 -10.86 2.34 18.57
C GLY A 93 -11.70 2.77 19.78
N GLN A 94 -12.98 3.08 19.60
CA GLN A 94 -13.85 3.59 20.67
C GLN A 94 -14.46 2.45 21.50
N LYS A 95 -14.31 2.53 22.84
CA LYS A 95 -15.14 1.74 23.75
C LYS A 95 -16.58 2.26 23.68
N LEU A 96 -17.56 1.35 23.54
CA LEU A 96 -18.99 1.65 23.59
C LEU A 96 -19.28 2.48 24.87
N GLY A 97 -19.59 3.77 24.73
CA GLY A 97 -19.90 4.68 25.86
C GLY A 97 -18.84 5.73 26.23
N GLY A 98 -17.68 5.78 25.57
CA GLY A 98 -16.70 6.86 25.75
C GLY A 98 -17.10 8.15 25.03
N GLN A 99 -17.25 9.26 25.75
CA GLN A 99 -17.55 10.58 25.16
C GLN A 99 -16.51 10.96 24.10
N SER A 100 -17.02 11.35 22.93
CA SER A 100 -16.24 11.56 21.72
C SER A 100 -15.61 12.94 21.69
N PHE A 101 -14.42 13.08 22.27
CA PHE A 101 -13.66 14.33 22.19
C PHE A 101 -12.87 14.51 20.88
N PHE A 102 -12.91 13.52 19.96
CA PHE A 102 -12.18 13.56 18.69
C PHE A 102 -13.02 13.22 17.42
N SER A 103 -14.34 13.00 17.51
CA SER A 103 -15.19 12.61 16.36
C SER A 103 -15.29 13.64 15.22
N ARG A 104 -14.70 14.83 15.35
CA ARG A 104 -14.96 15.95 14.43
C ARG A 104 -13.74 16.48 13.66
N LYS A 105 -12.61 15.77 13.63
CA LYS A 105 -11.47 16.20 12.82
C LYS A 105 -11.36 15.32 11.57
N ASP A 106 -11.92 15.85 10.49
CA ASP A 106 -11.96 15.34 9.10
C ASP A 106 -12.36 13.86 8.95
N SER A 107 -13.56 13.61 8.40
CA SER A 107 -13.94 12.25 8.03
C SER A 107 -12.94 11.67 7.03
N ILE A 108 -12.74 10.35 7.07
CA ILE A 108 -11.88 9.64 6.11
C ILE A 108 -12.25 10.03 4.67
N ARG A 109 -13.55 10.13 4.38
CA ARG A 109 -14.07 10.59 3.08
C ARG A 109 -13.54 11.98 2.69
N THR A 110 -13.57 12.96 3.59
CA THR A 110 -13.07 14.31 3.31
C THR A 110 -11.57 14.31 2.99
N ILE A 111 -10.78 13.56 3.77
CA ILE A 111 -9.33 13.46 3.58
C ILE A 111 -9.02 12.85 2.20
N TYR A 112 -9.61 11.69 1.86
CA TYR A 112 -9.38 11.05 0.56
C TYR A 112 -9.96 11.83 -0.61
N THR A 113 -11.07 12.56 -0.44
CA THR A 113 -11.61 13.45 -1.49
C THR A 113 -10.63 14.57 -1.83
N SER A 114 -10.07 15.21 -0.80
CA SER A 114 -9.07 16.26 -0.97
C SER A 114 -7.79 15.71 -1.64
N LEU A 115 -7.36 14.49 -1.27
CA LEU A 115 -6.24 13.80 -1.90
C LEU A 115 -6.52 13.45 -3.38
N PHE A 116 -7.70 12.91 -3.68
CA PHE A 116 -8.13 12.60 -5.04
C PHE A 116 -8.07 13.85 -5.93
N ASN A 117 -8.55 14.99 -5.44
CA ASN A 117 -8.50 16.27 -6.16
C ASN A 117 -7.06 16.74 -6.39
N ALA A 118 -6.17 16.57 -5.41
CA ALA A 118 -4.75 16.87 -5.56
C ALA A 118 -4.09 16.00 -6.66
N LEU A 119 -4.34 14.69 -6.65
CA LEU A 119 -3.83 13.76 -7.66
C LEU A 119 -4.41 14.04 -9.04
N ARG A 120 -5.72 14.34 -9.14
CA ARG A 120 -6.37 14.72 -10.41
C ARG A 120 -5.74 15.96 -11.01
N LYS A 121 -5.35 16.94 -10.18
CA LYS A 121 -4.61 18.12 -10.65
C LYS A 121 -3.24 17.75 -11.24
N VAL A 122 -2.54 16.77 -10.68
CA VAL A 122 -1.28 16.28 -11.25
C VAL A 122 -1.51 15.62 -12.62
N VAL A 123 -2.55 14.79 -12.73
CA VAL A 123 -2.95 14.17 -14.01
C VAL A 123 -3.29 15.22 -15.07
N THR A 124 -4.05 16.26 -14.72
CA THR A 124 -4.39 17.32 -15.67
C THR A 124 -3.17 18.13 -16.08
N MET A 125 -2.24 18.41 -15.16
CA MET A 125 -0.97 19.06 -15.47
C MET A 125 -0.13 18.24 -16.44
N GLY A 126 -0.05 16.91 -16.27
CA GLY A 126 0.68 16.03 -17.20
C GLY A 126 0.07 15.97 -18.60
N ARG A 127 -1.26 16.08 -18.73
CA ARG A 127 -1.94 16.09 -20.04
C ARG A 127 -1.80 17.40 -20.82
N HIS A 128 -1.57 18.52 -20.12
CA HIS A 128 -1.41 19.84 -20.72
C HIS A 128 0.04 20.33 -20.74
N ALA A 129 0.99 19.49 -20.29
CA ALA A 129 2.40 19.80 -20.35
C ALA A 129 2.82 19.88 -21.82
N GLN A 130 3.42 21.00 -22.21
CA GLN A 130 4.16 21.08 -23.47
C GLN A 130 5.33 20.07 -23.37
N PRO A 131 5.71 19.39 -24.47
CA PRO A 131 6.82 18.43 -24.44
C PRO A 131 8.07 19.09 -23.86
N GLY A 132 8.35 18.80 -22.59
CA GLY A 132 9.49 19.35 -21.86
C GLY A 132 10.77 18.57 -22.17
N SER A 133 11.84 18.91 -21.46
CA SER A 133 13.14 18.24 -21.56
C SER A 133 13.16 16.80 -21.02
N ALA A 134 12.10 16.33 -20.34
CA ALA A 134 12.01 14.99 -19.73
C ALA A 134 10.63 14.32 -19.90
N PRO A 135 10.19 14.02 -21.13
CA PRO A 135 8.84 13.54 -21.43
C PRO A 135 8.48 12.21 -20.74
N TYR A 136 9.45 11.29 -20.60
CA TYR A 136 9.24 10.00 -19.93
C TYR A 136 8.87 10.14 -18.45
N LEU A 137 9.48 11.10 -17.75
CA LEU A 137 9.17 11.33 -16.33
C LEU A 137 7.74 11.85 -16.19
N GLU A 138 7.35 12.83 -16.99
CA GLU A 138 5.99 13.42 -16.91
C GLU A 138 4.89 12.38 -17.19
N GLU A 139 5.11 11.50 -18.17
CA GLU A 139 4.22 10.38 -18.46
C GLU A 139 4.12 9.43 -17.26
N LEU A 140 5.26 9.03 -16.67
CA LEU A 140 5.30 8.20 -15.48
C LEU A 140 4.53 8.83 -14.30
N LEU A 141 4.76 10.11 -14.01
CA LEU A 141 4.11 10.81 -12.90
C LEU A 141 2.59 10.93 -13.11
N SER A 142 2.17 11.21 -14.36
CA SER A 142 0.75 11.25 -14.73
C SER A 142 0.10 9.88 -14.57
N HIS A 143 0.75 8.82 -15.08
CA HIS A 143 0.28 7.45 -14.98
C HIS A 143 0.16 6.97 -13.53
N LEU A 144 1.19 7.21 -12.70
CA LEU A 144 1.15 6.90 -11.27
C LEU A 144 0.02 7.65 -10.57
N SER A 145 -0.17 8.93 -10.87
CA SER A 145 -1.24 9.75 -10.28
C SER A 145 -2.63 9.24 -10.64
N GLU A 146 -2.82 8.74 -11.86
CA GLU A 146 -4.07 8.13 -12.29
C GLU A 146 -4.36 6.83 -11.53
N GLN A 147 -3.37 5.95 -11.40
CA GLN A 147 -3.51 4.73 -10.60
C GLN A 147 -3.79 5.04 -9.12
N LEU A 148 -3.12 6.05 -8.55
CA LEU A 148 -3.37 6.49 -7.19
C LEU A 148 -4.79 7.05 -7.02
N CYS A 149 -5.37 7.69 -8.04
CA CYS A 149 -6.78 8.08 -7.98
C CYS A 149 -7.69 6.85 -7.80
N HIS A 150 -7.45 5.77 -8.53
CA HIS A 150 -8.21 4.53 -8.36
C HIS A 150 -8.01 3.92 -6.96
N PHE A 151 -6.78 3.92 -6.46
CA PHE A 151 -6.48 3.48 -5.09
C PHE A 151 -7.24 4.30 -4.04
N THR A 152 -7.27 5.64 -4.17
CA THR A 152 -8.00 6.50 -3.21
C THR A 152 -9.51 6.24 -3.23
N GLN A 153 -10.08 5.90 -4.39
CA GLN A 153 -11.49 5.53 -4.49
C GLN A 153 -11.75 4.17 -3.84
N ALA A 154 -10.89 3.17 -4.10
CA ALA A 154 -10.97 1.87 -3.46
C ALA A 154 -10.90 1.97 -1.92
N ARG A 155 -10.02 2.84 -1.40
CA ARG A 155 -9.93 3.15 0.03
C ARG A 155 -11.21 3.76 0.60
N MET A 156 -11.82 4.71 -0.11
CA MET A 156 -13.10 5.29 0.33
C MET A 156 -14.21 4.24 0.38
N GLU A 157 -14.32 3.37 -0.63
CA GLU A 157 -15.33 2.29 -0.64
C GLU A 157 -15.10 1.28 0.49
N MET A 158 -13.84 0.95 0.79
CA MET A 158 -13.52 0.12 1.96
C MET A 158 -13.85 0.81 3.29
N ALA A 159 -13.58 2.11 3.42
CA ALA A 159 -13.96 2.88 4.61
C ALA A 159 -15.49 2.88 4.81
N ASP A 160 -16.25 3.02 3.73
CA ASP A 160 -17.71 2.96 3.75
C ASP A 160 -18.22 1.57 4.17
N LEU A 161 -17.54 0.50 3.72
CA LEU A 161 -17.83 -0.86 4.16
C LEU A 161 -17.58 -1.03 5.67
N TYR A 162 -16.46 -0.54 6.21
CA TYR A 162 -16.19 -0.62 7.65
C TYR A 162 -17.19 0.19 8.48
N GLU A 163 -17.62 1.35 8.01
CA GLU A 163 -18.66 2.15 8.67
C GLU A 163 -20.00 1.39 8.68
N LYS A 164 -20.37 0.76 7.55
CA LYS A 164 -21.54 -0.13 7.45
C LYS A 164 -21.44 -1.30 8.43
N MET A 165 -20.30 -2.00 8.46
CA MET A 165 -20.05 -3.13 9.38
C MET A 165 -20.15 -2.70 10.85
N HIS A 166 -19.56 -1.55 11.20
CA HIS A 166 -19.60 -1.02 12.54
C HIS A 166 -21.04 -0.65 12.97
N ALA A 167 -21.82 -0.03 12.09
CA ALA A 167 -23.24 0.27 12.36
C ALA A 167 -24.08 -1.00 12.56
N LEU A 168 -23.82 -2.04 11.76
CA LEU A 168 -24.49 -3.34 11.85
C LEU A 168 -24.11 -4.13 13.11
N GLY A 169 -22.98 -3.83 13.76
CA GLY A 169 -22.53 -4.51 14.99
C GLY A 169 -23.49 -4.39 16.18
N SER A 170 -24.45 -3.45 16.13
CA SER A 170 -25.52 -3.30 17.14
C SER A 170 -26.78 -4.13 16.84
N GLN A 171 -26.86 -4.76 15.66
CA GLN A 171 -28.03 -5.50 15.20
C GLN A 171 -27.94 -6.98 15.58
N LYS A 172 -29.09 -7.62 15.81
CA LYS A 172 -29.17 -9.04 16.18
C LYS A 172 -28.79 -9.99 15.04
N ASN A 173 -29.08 -9.58 13.80
CA ASN A 173 -28.81 -10.36 12.59
C ASN A 173 -28.00 -9.49 11.63
N ILE A 174 -26.85 -9.97 11.19
CA ILE A 174 -25.99 -9.30 10.21
C ILE A 174 -26.06 -10.11 8.92
N ASN A 175 -26.47 -9.47 7.81
CA ASN A 175 -26.45 -10.12 6.50
C ASN A 175 -25.01 -10.12 5.94
N SER A 176 -24.22 -11.10 6.34
CA SER A 176 -22.83 -11.24 5.91
C SER A 176 -22.69 -11.50 4.41
N GLU A 177 -23.67 -12.11 3.75
CA GLU A 177 -23.64 -12.39 2.30
C GLU A 177 -23.70 -11.11 1.46
N GLU A 178 -24.53 -10.15 1.87
CA GLU A 178 -24.60 -8.83 1.23
C GLU A 178 -23.26 -8.06 1.38
N LEU A 179 -22.61 -8.17 2.55
CA LEU A 179 -21.31 -7.56 2.79
C LEU A 179 -20.20 -8.21 1.94
N VAL A 180 -20.21 -9.54 1.79
CA VAL A 180 -19.29 -10.26 0.88
C VAL A 180 -19.51 -9.80 -0.56
N THR A 181 -20.78 -9.72 -1.01
CA THR A 181 -21.11 -9.25 -2.37
C THR A 181 -20.63 -7.82 -2.63
N THR A 182 -20.78 -6.94 -1.63
CA THR A 182 -20.27 -5.56 -1.71
C THR A 182 -18.75 -5.55 -1.86
N LEU A 183 -18.03 -6.38 -1.09
CA LEU A 183 -16.58 -6.47 -1.14
C LEU A 183 -16.06 -7.08 -2.45
N ASP A 184 -16.73 -8.11 -2.96
CA ASP A 184 -16.42 -8.71 -4.27
C ASP A 184 -16.59 -7.68 -5.39
N ALA A 185 -17.60 -6.81 -5.33
CA ALA A 185 -17.77 -5.72 -6.29
C ALA A 185 -16.59 -4.72 -6.25
N VAL A 186 -16.09 -4.37 -5.07
CA VAL A 186 -14.90 -3.51 -4.91
C VAL A 186 -13.67 -4.18 -5.52
N LEU A 187 -13.44 -5.46 -5.22
CA LEU A 187 -12.33 -6.23 -5.81
C LEU A 187 -12.38 -6.27 -7.33
N GLN A 188 -13.53 -6.61 -7.90
CA GLN A 188 -13.69 -6.69 -9.35
C GLN A 188 -13.45 -5.33 -10.01
N LYS A 189 -13.95 -4.25 -9.40
CA LYS A 189 -13.80 -2.88 -9.91
C LYS A 189 -12.34 -2.41 -9.95
N TYR A 190 -11.52 -2.80 -8.98
CA TYR A 190 -10.17 -2.24 -8.77
C TYR A 190 -9.00 -3.20 -9.02
N SER A 191 -9.23 -4.51 -9.15
CA SER A 191 -8.20 -5.54 -9.40
C SER A 191 -7.23 -5.17 -10.52
N SER A 192 -7.75 -4.55 -11.59
CA SER A 192 -7.00 -4.13 -12.77
C SER A 192 -6.85 -2.59 -12.87
N ARG A 193 -6.79 -1.86 -11.74
CA ARG A 193 -6.65 -0.38 -11.76
C ARG A 193 -5.35 0.24 -11.16
N PHE A 194 -4.52 -0.48 -10.39
CA PHE A 194 -3.27 0.09 -9.82
C PHE A 194 -2.07 -0.90 -9.70
N HIS A 195 -1.51 -1.38 -10.82
CA HIS A 195 -0.47 -2.45 -10.88
C HIS A 195 0.95 -1.96 -11.14
N HIS A 196 1.17 -0.66 -11.25
CA HIS A 196 2.52 -0.19 -11.57
C HIS A 196 3.51 -0.74 -10.53
N PRO A 197 4.67 -1.30 -10.91
CA PRO A 197 5.56 -2.00 -9.97
C PRO A 197 5.96 -1.17 -8.74
N ILE A 198 6.15 0.14 -8.91
CA ILE A 198 6.39 1.10 -7.81
C ILE A 198 5.26 1.12 -6.76
N LEU A 199 4.02 0.89 -7.19
CA LEU A 199 2.83 0.80 -6.33
C LEU A 199 2.57 -0.60 -5.77
N GLY A 200 3.36 -1.62 -6.13
CA GLY A 200 3.11 -3.00 -5.73
C GLY A 200 3.04 -3.22 -4.21
N ARG A 201 3.71 -2.37 -3.42
CA ARG A 201 3.58 -2.38 -1.95
C ARG A 201 2.21 -1.92 -1.46
N LEU A 202 1.62 -0.91 -2.11
CA LEU A 202 0.27 -0.45 -1.83
C LEU A 202 -0.77 -1.47 -2.26
N GLU A 203 -0.61 -2.00 -3.48
CA GLU A 203 -1.47 -3.05 -4.01
C GLU A 203 -1.48 -4.28 -3.10
N GLY A 204 -0.31 -4.78 -2.71
CA GLY A 204 -0.20 -5.92 -1.81
C GLY A 204 -0.82 -5.67 -0.43
N SER A 205 -0.71 -4.44 0.09
CA SER A 205 -1.35 -4.04 1.35
C SER A 205 -2.87 -4.06 1.24
N PHE A 206 -3.41 -3.43 0.18
CA PHE A 206 -4.84 -3.43 -0.10
C PHE A 206 -5.39 -4.85 -0.30
N GLN A 207 -4.70 -5.68 -1.08
CA GLN A 207 -5.12 -7.06 -1.31
C GLN A 207 -5.11 -7.89 -0.02
N THR A 208 -4.07 -7.75 0.81
CA THR A 208 -4.00 -8.45 2.10
C THR A 208 -5.16 -8.08 3.00
N GLU A 209 -5.49 -6.78 3.08
CA GLU A 209 -6.61 -6.29 3.87
C GLU A 209 -7.95 -6.85 3.37
N VAL A 210 -8.24 -6.68 2.07
CA VAL A 210 -9.50 -7.15 1.49
C VAL A 210 -9.66 -8.66 1.63
N ASP A 211 -8.56 -9.41 1.44
CA ASP A 211 -8.56 -10.85 1.64
C ASP A 211 -8.93 -11.23 3.08
N VAL A 212 -8.35 -10.56 4.08
CA VAL A 212 -8.67 -10.81 5.50
C VAL A 212 -10.15 -10.53 5.75
N VAL A 213 -10.66 -9.38 5.31
CA VAL A 213 -12.08 -9.01 5.52
C VAL A 213 -13.01 -10.01 4.83
N THR A 214 -12.68 -10.43 3.60
CA THR A 214 -13.45 -11.44 2.86
C THR A 214 -13.53 -12.75 3.62
N GLN A 215 -12.39 -13.24 4.13
CA GLN A 215 -12.34 -14.50 4.87
C GLN A 215 -13.10 -14.43 6.19
N LEU A 216 -13.04 -13.29 6.90
CA LEU A 216 -13.80 -13.08 8.13
C LEU A 216 -15.31 -13.03 7.87
N LEU A 217 -15.76 -12.29 6.86
CA LEU A 217 -17.18 -12.22 6.49
C LEU A 217 -17.72 -13.57 6.00
N ARG A 218 -16.94 -14.31 5.20
CA ARG A 218 -17.30 -15.68 4.78
C ARG A 218 -17.39 -16.62 5.97
N CYS A 219 -16.43 -16.55 6.89
CA CYS A 219 -16.49 -17.32 8.13
C CYS A 219 -17.78 -17.01 8.92
N GLN A 220 -18.15 -15.73 9.05
CA GLN A 220 -19.37 -15.33 9.74
C GLN A 220 -20.63 -15.91 9.08
N ALA A 221 -20.75 -15.82 7.75
CA ALA A 221 -21.86 -16.41 7.00
C ALA A 221 -21.92 -17.93 7.20
N GLN A 222 -20.79 -18.62 7.05
CA GLN A 222 -20.70 -20.08 7.17
C GLN A 222 -21.03 -20.57 8.59
N VAL A 223 -20.59 -19.86 9.63
CA VAL A 223 -20.96 -20.17 11.02
C VAL A 223 -22.47 -20.03 11.24
N SER A 224 -23.10 -19.01 10.65
CA SER A 224 -24.55 -18.81 10.78
C SER A 224 -25.38 -19.93 10.16
N GLU A 225 -24.82 -20.63 9.17
CA GLU A 225 -25.41 -21.78 8.47
C GLU A 225 -24.93 -23.14 9.00
N TRP A 226 -24.13 -23.15 10.09
CA TRP A 226 -23.55 -24.38 10.67
C TRP A 226 -22.60 -25.14 9.73
N HIS A 227 -22.01 -24.45 8.76
CA HIS A 227 -21.00 -24.99 7.85
C HIS A 227 -19.61 -25.01 8.52
N PHE A 228 -19.39 -25.99 9.41
CA PHE A 228 -18.20 -26.07 10.25
C PHE A 228 -16.87 -26.07 9.48
N LEU A 229 -16.69 -27.01 8.53
CA LEU A 229 -15.40 -27.16 7.84
C LEU A 229 -15.05 -25.93 6.97
N PRO A 230 -15.96 -25.39 6.15
CA PRO A 230 -15.71 -24.13 5.44
C PRO A 230 -15.38 -22.96 6.37
N ALA A 231 -16.12 -22.80 7.48
CA ALA A 231 -15.87 -21.75 8.45
C ALA A 231 -14.46 -21.84 9.05
N LEU A 232 -14.02 -23.05 9.42
CA LEU A 232 -12.70 -23.28 9.97
C LEU A 232 -11.58 -22.93 8.97
N LEU A 233 -11.74 -23.30 7.70
CA LEU A 233 -10.78 -22.94 6.65
C LEU A 233 -10.70 -21.43 6.44
N SER A 234 -11.86 -20.75 6.40
CA SER A 234 -11.92 -19.30 6.26
C SER A 234 -11.24 -18.59 7.44
N LEU A 235 -11.52 -19.05 8.67
CA LEU A 235 -10.90 -18.52 9.88
C LEU A 235 -9.38 -18.71 9.91
N HIS A 236 -8.91 -19.91 9.54
CA HIS A 236 -7.48 -20.19 9.46
C HIS A 236 -6.78 -19.31 8.40
N GLY A 237 -7.41 -19.10 7.24
CA GLY A 237 -6.93 -18.21 6.20
C GLY A 237 -6.80 -16.76 6.68
N ALA A 238 -7.82 -16.24 7.37
CA ALA A 238 -7.78 -14.91 7.97
C ALA A 238 -6.69 -14.78 9.03
N SER A 239 -6.59 -15.75 9.95
CA SER A 239 -5.61 -15.77 11.04
C SER A 239 -4.17 -15.79 10.52
N SER A 240 -3.89 -16.60 9.50
CA SER A 240 -2.56 -16.69 8.88
C SER A 240 -2.14 -15.35 8.26
N LYS A 241 -3.05 -14.70 7.51
CA LYS A 241 -2.80 -13.39 6.89
C LYS A 241 -2.67 -12.27 7.91
N LEU A 242 -3.51 -12.24 8.94
CA LEU A 242 -3.40 -11.30 10.05
C LEU A 242 -2.07 -11.46 10.79
N THR A 243 -1.60 -12.69 11.01
CA THR A 243 -0.30 -12.93 11.64
C THR A 243 0.85 -12.35 10.79
N ALA A 244 0.83 -12.58 9.47
CA ALA A 244 1.81 -12.02 8.56
C ALA A 244 1.75 -10.48 8.52
N TRP A 245 0.54 -9.90 8.52
CA TRP A 245 0.35 -8.45 8.61
C TRP A 245 0.89 -7.89 9.94
N GLY A 246 0.63 -8.58 11.05
CA GLY A 246 1.14 -8.28 12.38
C GLY A 246 2.67 -8.16 12.45
N GLN A 247 3.38 -9.05 11.76
CA GLN A 247 4.85 -9.04 11.68
C GLN A 247 5.39 -7.77 11.00
N LEU A 248 4.65 -7.14 10.07
CA LEU A 248 5.08 -5.89 9.44
C LEU A 248 5.16 -4.74 10.47
N PHE A 249 4.20 -4.66 11.39
CA PHE A 249 4.23 -3.67 12.47
C PHE A 249 5.39 -3.93 13.46
N GLN A 250 5.75 -5.19 13.68
CA GLN A 250 6.90 -5.54 14.51
C GLN A 250 8.22 -5.09 13.85
N ARG A 251 8.41 -5.34 12.56
CA ARG A 251 9.61 -4.89 11.80
C ARG A 251 9.72 -3.37 11.77
N GLN A 252 8.61 -2.67 11.61
CA GLN A 252 8.56 -1.20 11.73
C GLN A 252 9.09 -0.74 13.10
N ARG A 253 8.65 -1.40 14.18
CA ARG A 253 9.08 -1.09 15.55
C ARG A 253 10.57 -1.35 15.76
N GLU A 254 11.10 -2.45 15.23
CA GLU A 254 12.53 -2.80 15.32
C GLU A 254 13.42 -1.80 14.58
N THR A 255 13.02 -1.40 13.38
CA THR A 255 13.74 -0.38 12.59
C THR A 255 13.87 0.93 13.37
N ARG A 256 12.85 1.30 14.17
CA ARG A 256 12.88 2.51 15.01
C ARG A 256 13.79 2.39 16.23
N LYS A 257 13.92 1.20 16.82
CA LYS A 257 14.77 0.95 18.02
C LYS A 257 16.27 1.12 17.73
N HIS A 258 16.73 0.74 16.54
CA HIS A 258 18.15 0.81 16.19
C HIS A 258 18.65 2.22 15.81
N LEU A 259 17.74 3.15 15.50
CA LEU A 259 18.09 4.51 15.08
C LEU A 259 18.18 5.52 16.24
N PHE A 260 17.53 5.22 17.37
CA PHE A 260 17.50 6.09 18.54
C PHE A 260 18.01 5.30 19.74
N GLY A 261 19.31 5.44 20.03
CA GLY A 261 19.96 4.75 21.13
C GLY A 261 19.18 4.88 22.45
N GLY A 262 18.76 3.75 23.00
CA GLY A 262 18.59 3.53 24.44
C GLY A 262 17.39 4.17 25.17
N GLN A 263 16.54 4.98 24.54
CA GLN A 263 15.31 5.44 25.21
C GLN A 263 14.10 4.58 24.81
N SER A 264 13.48 3.97 25.82
CA SER A 264 12.23 3.22 25.71
C SER A 264 11.11 4.14 25.20
N GLN A 265 10.99 4.27 23.88
CA GLN A 265 9.82 4.88 23.28
C GLN A 265 8.62 3.98 23.59
N LYS A 266 7.53 4.58 24.10
CA LYS A 266 6.23 3.90 24.28
C LYS A 266 5.97 3.06 23.04
N ALA A 267 5.70 1.76 23.23
CA ALA A 267 5.45 0.84 22.14
C ALA A 267 4.41 1.45 21.21
N VAL A 268 4.78 1.66 19.93
CA VAL A 268 3.81 2.08 18.91
C VAL A 268 2.77 0.97 18.85
N GLN A 269 1.57 1.28 19.31
CA GLN A 269 0.46 0.35 19.26
C GLN A 269 0.13 0.05 17.80
N PRO A 270 -0.23 -1.20 17.45
CA PRO A 270 -0.71 -1.51 16.11
C PRO A 270 -1.91 -0.64 15.75
N PRO A 271 -2.13 -0.33 14.46
CA PRO A 271 -3.25 0.50 14.04
C PRO A 271 -4.60 -0.08 14.47
N HIS A 272 -5.57 0.79 14.77
CA HIS A 272 -6.89 0.38 15.26
C HIS A 272 -7.62 -0.58 14.32
N LEU A 273 -7.50 -0.40 13.00
CA LEU A 273 -8.10 -1.30 12.03
C LEU A 273 -7.58 -2.74 12.18
N TYR A 274 -6.25 -2.89 12.31
CA TYR A 274 -5.63 -4.20 12.53
C TYR A 274 -6.12 -4.82 13.84
N LEU A 275 -6.13 -4.04 14.93
CA LEU A 275 -6.59 -4.53 16.23
C LEU A 275 -8.07 -4.94 16.20
N TRP A 276 -8.90 -4.22 15.47
CA TRP A 276 -10.31 -4.52 15.32
C TRP A 276 -10.52 -5.82 14.52
N LEU A 277 -9.79 -6.03 13.43
CA LEU A 277 -9.84 -7.27 12.64
C LEU A 277 -9.26 -8.48 13.40
N ALA A 278 -8.27 -8.26 14.26
CA ALA A 278 -7.64 -9.29 15.08
C ALA A 278 -8.39 -9.56 16.40
N ALA A 279 -9.36 -8.72 16.76
CA ALA A 279 -10.10 -8.89 18.00
C ALA A 279 -10.96 -10.16 17.92
N PRO A 280 -10.92 -11.05 18.93
CA PRO A 280 -11.80 -12.20 18.95
C PRO A 280 -13.26 -11.72 19.10
N PRO A 281 -14.25 -12.41 18.49
CA PRO A 281 -15.65 -12.12 18.72
C PRO A 281 -15.96 -12.30 20.21
N GLY A 282 -16.12 -11.17 20.93
CA GLY A 282 -16.36 -11.13 22.39
C GLY A 282 -15.22 -10.57 23.25
N GLY A 283 -14.03 -10.31 22.69
CA GLY A 283 -12.93 -9.69 23.42
C GLY A 283 -12.95 -8.18 23.32
N ALA A 284 -13.68 -7.51 24.21
CA ALA A 284 -13.38 -6.10 24.48
C ALA A 284 -11.90 -6.01 24.91
N PRO A 285 -11.10 -5.08 24.38
CA PRO A 285 -9.75 -4.88 24.86
C PRO A 285 -9.82 -4.48 26.35
N GLY A 286 -9.19 -5.32 27.17
CA GLY A 286 -8.93 -5.05 28.59
C GLY A 286 -8.12 -3.78 28.77
#